data_AF-A0A3C2E9L9-F1
#
_entry.id   AF-A0A3C2E9L9-F1
#
_cell.length_a   1.000
_cell.length_b   1.000
_cell.length_c   1.000
_cell.angle_alpha   90.00
_cell.angle_beta   90.00
_cell.angle_gamma   90.00
#
_symmetry.space_group_name_H-M   'P 1'
#
loop_
_entity.id
_entity.type
_entity.pdbx_description
1 polymer ?
#
loop_
_entity_poly.entity_id
_entity_poly.type
_entity_poly.pdbx_seq_one_letter_code
_entity_poly.pdbx_strand_id
1 'polypeptide(L)'
;QEINKLELSIDLMEKDLPALRNFLLPSGSLAVSQCHVTRTVCRRAERRTVTLHMAVPLQSEIVIYLNRLSDYFFVLSRKICMNEGCAENLWFSE
;
A
#
# COMPACT_ATOMS: atom_id res chain seq x y z
N GLN A 1 -4.58 17.96 2.76
CA GLN A 1 -4.01 18.10 1.40
C GLN A 1 -3.20 16.87 0.99
N GLU A 2 -2.27 16.39 1.82
CA GLU A 2 -1.43 15.24 1.46
C GLU A 2 -2.19 13.91 1.32
N ILE A 3 -3.21 13.68 2.16
CA ILE A 3 -4.08 12.50 2.05
C ILE A 3 -4.77 12.45 0.68
N ASN A 4 -5.37 13.56 0.25
CA ASN A 4 -6.06 13.65 -1.04
C ASN A 4 -5.08 13.42 -2.21
N LYS A 5 -3.81 13.83 -2.10
CA LYS A 5 -2.80 13.55 -3.13
C LYS A 5 -2.50 12.05 -3.23
N LEU A 6 -2.44 11.35 -2.09
CA LEU A 6 -2.27 9.89 -2.07
C LEU A 6 -3.47 9.19 -2.70
N GLU A 7 -4.70 9.59 -2.33
CA GLU A 7 -5.94 9.03 -2.89
C GLU A 7 -6.01 9.24 -4.41
N LEU A 8 -5.76 10.46 -4.89
CA LEU A 8 -5.73 10.73 -6.32
C LEU A 8 -4.67 9.89 -7.06
N SER A 9 -3.50 9.70 -6.44
CA SER A 9 -2.44 8.89 -7.04
C SER A 9 -2.79 7.41 -7.09
N ILE A 10 -3.46 6.90 -6.05
CA ILE A 10 -4.02 5.54 -6.02
C ILE A 10 -5.02 5.37 -7.16
N ASP A 11 -6.01 6.25 -7.26
CA ASP A 11 -7.07 6.19 -8.27
C ASP A 11 -6.50 6.21 -9.70
N LEU A 12 -5.47 7.03 -9.94
CA LEU A 12 -4.80 7.11 -11.24
C LEU A 12 -4.08 5.80 -11.61
N MET A 13 -3.42 5.16 -10.64
CA MET A 13 -2.74 3.89 -10.89
C MET A 13 -3.73 2.73 -11.03
N GLU A 14 -4.82 2.70 -10.26
CA GLU A 14 -5.82 1.64 -10.30
C GLU A 14 -6.56 1.57 -11.64
N LYS A 15 -6.76 2.69 -12.34
CA LYS A 15 -7.42 2.72 -13.66
C LYS A 15 -6.78 1.82 -14.70
N ASP A 16 -5.47 1.67 -14.64
CA ASP A 16 -4.72 0.86 -15.59
C ASP A 16 -4.54 -0.59 -15.11
N LEU A 17 -4.83 -0.87 -13.83
CA LEU A 17 -4.56 -2.16 -13.23
C LEU A 17 -5.72 -3.14 -13.45
N PRO A 18 -5.41 -4.42 -13.71
CA PRO A 18 -6.43 -5.45 -13.73
C PRO A 18 -7.10 -5.57 -12.36
N ALA A 19 -8.41 -5.84 -12.34
CA ALA A 19 -9.17 -6.01 -11.11
C ALA A 19 -8.56 -7.15 -10.27
N LEU A 20 -8.28 -6.87 -9.00
CA LEU A 20 -7.73 -7.86 -8.08
C LEU A 20 -8.82 -8.83 -7.65
N ARG A 21 -8.75 -10.09 -8.11
CA ARG A 21 -9.74 -11.13 -7.78
C ARG A 21 -9.28 -12.08 -6.66
N ASN A 22 -7.98 -12.17 -6.44
CA ASN A 22 -7.35 -13.09 -5.50
C ASN A 22 -6.28 -12.36 -4.68
N PHE A 23 -5.89 -12.94 -3.54
CA PHE A 23 -4.78 -12.41 -2.75
C PHE A 23 -3.48 -12.47 -3.55
N LEU A 24 -2.73 -11.37 -3.52
CA LEU A 24 -1.45 -11.25 -4.21
C LEU A 24 -0.32 -11.60 -3.24
N LEU A 25 0.52 -12.55 -3.65
CA LEU A 25 1.75 -12.87 -2.93
C LEU A 25 2.82 -11.85 -3.32
N PRO A 26 3.61 -11.34 -2.35
CA PRO A 26 4.70 -10.40 -2.64
C PRO A 26 5.77 -11.12 -3.47
N SER A 27 5.73 -10.91 -4.78
CA SER A 27 6.59 -11.54 -5.76
C SER A 27 6.73 -10.61 -6.97
N GLY A 28 7.87 -10.68 -7.65
CA GLY A 28 8.19 -9.82 -8.80
C GLY A 28 9.62 -9.31 -8.71
N SER A 29 9.82 -8.06 -9.12
CA SER A 29 11.14 -7.42 -9.12
C SER A 29 11.58 -6.92 -7.74
N LEU A 30 12.83 -6.44 -7.67
CA LEU A 30 13.37 -5.77 -6.48
C LEU A 30 12.51 -4.56 -6.08
N ALA A 31 12.04 -3.77 -7.04
CA ALA A 31 11.22 -2.59 -6.79
C ALA A 31 9.86 -2.96 -6.19
N VAL A 32 9.21 -4.01 -6.73
CA VAL A 32 7.96 -4.56 -6.17
C VAL A 32 8.18 -5.03 -4.72
N SER A 33 9.27 -5.76 -4.48
CA SER A 33 9.63 -6.25 -3.14
C SER A 33 9.86 -5.09 -2.16
N GLN A 34 10.57 -4.03 -2.57
CA GLN A 34 10.79 -2.84 -1.75
C GLN A 34 9.49 -2.10 -1.44
N CYS A 35 8.55 -2.04 -2.38
CA CYS A 35 7.22 -1.46 -2.14
C CYS A 35 6.46 -2.25 -1.07
N HIS A 36 6.48 -3.59 -1.14
CA HIS A 36 5.86 -4.43 -0.12
C HIS A 36 6.54 -4.30 1.25
N VAL A 37 7.87 -4.23 1.31
CA VAL A 37 8.59 -3.95 2.56
C VAL A 37 8.15 -2.61 3.14
N THR A 38 8.17 -1.55 2.34
CA THR A 38 7.74 -0.21 2.76
C THR A 38 6.31 -0.20 3.27
N ARG A 39 5.39 -0.88 2.57
CA ARG A 39 4.00 -1.09 3.03
C ARG A 39 3.94 -1.70 4.43
N THR A 40 4.72 -2.74 4.72
CA THR A 40 4.75 -3.34 6.07
C THR A 40 5.30 -2.40 7.14
N VAL A 41 6.28 -1.56 6.78
CA VAL A 41 6.83 -0.52 7.66
C VAL A 41 5.79 0.55 7.96
N CYS A 42 5.06 1.03 6.95
CA CYS A 42 3.94 1.98 7.13
C CYS A 42 2.87 1.42 8.07
N ARG A 43 2.43 0.16 7.88
CA ARG A 43 1.48 -0.50 8.79
C ARG A 43 2.02 -0.67 10.21
N ARG A 44 3.33 -0.90 10.37
CA ARG A 44 3.96 -0.95 11.70
C ARG A 44 3.99 0.42 12.36
N ALA A 45 4.28 1.48 11.60
CA ALA A 45 4.22 2.86 12.07
C ALA A 45 2.79 3.28 12.45
N GLU A 46 1.80 2.90 11.64
CA GLU A 46 0.36 3.10 11.91
C GLU A 46 -0.02 2.51 13.26
N ARG A 47 0.27 1.22 13.50
CA ARG A 47 -0.03 0.56 14.79
C ARG A 47 0.60 1.26 15.98
N ARG A 48 1.88 1.67 15.87
CA ARG A 48 2.56 2.41 16.94
C ARG A 48 1.93 3.78 17.19
N THR A 49 1.51 4.46 16.11
CA THR A 49 0.87 5.77 16.20
C THR A 49 -0.50 5.66 16.84
N VAL A 50 -1.28 4.63 16.52
CA VAL A 50 -2.56 4.34 17.18
C VAL A 50 -2.35 4.11 18.68
N THR A 51 -1.37 3.27 19.06
CA THR A 51 -1.05 3.06 20.49
C THR A 51 -0.65 4.36 21.19
N LEU A 52 0.17 5.20 20.54
CA LEU A 52 0.57 6.49 21.09
C LEU A 52 -0.61 7.46 21.22
N HIS A 53 -1.53 7.46 20.25
CA HIS A 53 -2.73 8.30 20.26
C HIS A 53 -3.66 8.00 21.44
N MET A 54 -3.65 6.77 21.96
CA MET A 54 -4.38 6.43 23.18
C MET A 54 -3.74 7.02 24.45
N ALA A 55 -2.44 7.32 24.42
CA ALA A 55 -1.69 7.85 25.57
C ALA A 55 -1.53 9.37 25.54
N VAL A 56 -1.43 9.96 24.34
CA VAL A 56 -1.16 11.40 24.13
C VAL A 56 -2.06 11.92 23.02
N PRO A 57 -2.67 13.13 23.18
CA PRO A 57 -3.42 13.76 22.10
C PRO A 57 -2.56 13.92 20.85
N LEU A 58 -3.02 13.33 19.75
CA LEU A 58 -2.39 13.42 18.43
C LEU A 58 -3.45 13.80 17.41
N GLN A 59 -3.02 14.40 16.30
CA GLN A 59 -3.91 14.68 15.18
C GLN A 59 -4.28 13.37 14.48
N SER A 60 -5.57 13.08 14.38
CA SER A 60 -6.08 11.85 13.74
C SER A 60 -5.68 11.73 12.27
N GLU A 61 -5.39 12.86 11.61
CA GLU A 61 -4.89 12.90 10.23
C GLU A 61 -3.61 12.10 10.02
N ILE A 62 -2.74 11.98 11.04
CA ILE A 62 -1.50 11.21 10.95
C ILE A 62 -1.79 9.73 10.75
N VAL A 63 -2.77 9.19 11.48
CA VAL A 63 -3.18 7.78 11.37
C VAL A 63 -3.80 7.53 10.00
N ILE A 64 -4.67 8.44 9.54
CA ILE A 64 -5.32 8.35 8.22
C ILE A 64 -4.26 8.39 7.10
N TYR A 65 -3.27 9.27 7.22
CA TYR A 65 -2.18 9.37 6.27
C TYR A 65 -1.36 8.07 6.18
N LEU A 66 -0.96 7.49 7.33
CA LEU A 66 -0.20 6.23 7.36
C LEU A 66 -1.00 5.06 6.77
N ASN A 67 -2.31 5.04 7.00
CA ASN A 67 -3.22 4.07 6.41
C ASN A 67 -3.21 4.19 4.87
N ARG A 68 -3.48 5.39 4.34
CA ARG A 68 -3.49 5.65 2.88
C ARG A 68 -2.13 5.45 2.22
N LEU A 69 -1.05 5.82 2.89
CA LEU A 69 0.31 5.63 2.39
C LEU A 69 0.63 4.14 2.19
N SER A 70 0.15 3.29 3.10
CA SER A 70 0.33 1.85 2.94
C SER A 70 -0.47 1.28 1.76
N ASP A 71 -1.66 1.80 1.48
CA ASP A 71 -2.47 1.42 0.32
C ASP A 71 -1.81 1.89 -0.98
N TYR A 72 -1.25 3.11 -0.98
CA TYR A 72 -0.46 3.64 -2.08
C TYR A 72 0.71 2.71 -2.45
N PHE A 73 1.49 2.24 -1.48
CA PHE A 73 2.59 1.31 -1.76
C PHE A 73 2.13 -0.06 -2.28
N PHE A 74 0.92 -0.50 -1.92
CA PHE A 74 0.33 -1.71 -2.49
C PHE A 74 -0.06 -1.52 -3.96
N VAL A 75 -0.72 -0.41 -4.29
CA VAL A 75 -1.11 -0.12 -5.68
C VAL A 75 0.12 0.17 -6.54
N LEU A 76 1.10 0.90 -6.01
CA LEU A 76 2.37 1.16 -6.67
C LEU A 76 3.12 -0.15 -6.97
N SER A 77 3.16 -1.11 -6.03
CA SER A 77 3.81 -2.39 -6.30
C SER A 77 3.18 -3.13 -7.48
N ARG A 78 1.85 -3.07 -7.61
CA ARG A 78 1.12 -3.66 -8.74
C ARG A 78 1.41 -2.92 -10.05
N LYS A 79 1.43 -1.59 -10.02
CA LYS A 79 1.73 -0.78 -11.21
C LYS A 79 3.15 -1.00 -11.73
N ILE A 80 4.14 -1.09 -10.83
CA ILE A 80 5.52 -1.43 -11.19
C ILE A 80 5.58 -2.84 -11.78
N CYS A 81 4.94 -3.82 -11.13
CA CYS A 81 4.86 -5.20 -11.62
C CYS A 81 4.31 -5.26 -13.06
N MET A 82 3.20 -4.54 -13.32
CA MET A 82 2.58 -4.43 -14.65
C MET A 82 3.52 -3.77 -15.67
N ASN A 83 4.16 -2.66 -15.32
CA ASN A 83 5.05 -1.92 -16.21
C ASN A 83 6.31 -2.73 -16.58
N GLU A 84 6.80 -3.56 -15.66
CA GLU A 84 7.97 -4.43 -15.86
C GLU A 84 7.61 -5.79 -16.47
N GLY A 85 6.32 -6.05 -16.74
CA GLY A 85 5.85 -7.33 -17.27
C GLY A 85 6.05 -8.51 -16.31
N CYS A 86 6.15 -8.24 -15.00
CA CYS A 86 6.25 -9.28 -13.98
C CYS A 86 4.89 -9.96 -13.76
N ALA A 87 4.91 -11.26 -13.44
CA ALA A 87 3.69 -12.00 -13.13
C ALA A 87 3.20 -11.69 -11.70
N GLU A 88 1.94 -11.25 -11.57
CA GLU A 88 1.27 -11.18 -10.27
C GLU A 88 0.97 -12.61 -9.79
N ASN A 89 1.71 -13.09 -8.77
CA ASN A 89 1.48 -14.41 -8.20
C ASN A 89 0.23 -14.38 -7.30
N LEU A 90 -0.85 -14.95 -7.82
CA LEU A 90 -2.11 -15.07 -7.09
C LEU A 90 -2.07 -16.29 -6.16
N TRP A 91 -2.52 -16.10 -4.94
CA TRP A 91 -2.77 -17.18 -4.01
C TRP A 91 -4.16 -17.78 -4.26
N PHE A 92 -4.20 -19.10 -4.39
CA PHE A 92 -5.42 -19.89 -4.49
C PHE A 92 -5.60 -20.65 -3.16
N SER A 93 -6.66 -20.34 -2.42
CA SER A 93 -7.16 -21.25 -1.39
C SER A 93 -7.82 -22.41 -2.11
N GLU A 94 -7.26 -23.62 -2.00
CA GLU A 94 -8.01 -24.85 -2.23
C GLU A 94 -9.12 -25.02 -1.17
#